data_AF-T1ADX5-F1
#
_entry.id   AF-T1ADX5-F1
#
_cell.length_a   1.000
_cell.length_b   1.000
_cell.length_c   1.000
_cell.angle_alpha   90.00
_cell.angle_beta   90.00
_cell.angle_gamma   90.00
#
_symmetry.space_group_name_H-M   'P 1'
#
loop_
_entity.id
_entity.type
_entity.pdbx_description
1 polymer ?
#
loop_
_entity_poly.entity_id
_entity_poly.type
_entity_poly.pdbx_seq_one_letter_code
_entity_poly.pdbx_strand_id
1 'polypeptide(L)'
;MKVIGLETRGDGDRESVRVRIDLRLPPGSRSAEILRALPRDPGRPRFSVSVRIEPIEAARDGPVVRALEAGIRAAGGRPTRWRKSGTSDWNLVGSVWRTAGAAYGPGDPHLDHTASESVPVRDLARSVRVLRTAFDQLAHPPPAPDASPRPVTDRPT
;
A
#
# COMPACT_ATOMS: atom_id res chain seq x y z
N MET A 1 -3.65 -15.21 0.21
CA MET A 1 -5.02 -15.65 0.55
C MET A 1 -4.98 -16.26 1.93
N LYS A 2 -5.95 -15.95 2.80
CA LYS A 2 -6.05 -16.51 4.16
C LYS A 2 -7.49 -16.94 4.43
N VAL A 3 -7.69 -18.13 5.01
CA VAL A 3 -9.01 -18.52 5.56
C VAL A 3 -9.18 -17.83 6.92
N ILE A 4 -10.27 -17.09 7.09
CA ILE A 4 -10.56 -16.29 8.29
C ILE A 4 -11.81 -16.77 9.04
N GLY A 5 -12.43 -17.85 8.57
CA GLY A 5 -13.56 -18.48 9.23
C GLY A 5 -14.06 -19.69 8.46
N LEU A 6 -14.57 -20.67 9.21
CA LEU A 6 -15.23 -21.84 8.69
C LEU A 6 -16.43 -22.12 9.59
N GLU A 7 -17.61 -22.20 9.00
CA GLU A 7 -18.87 -22.47 9.67
C GLU A 7 -19.53 -23.66 8.97
N THR A 8 -19.80 -24.73 9.71
CA THR A 8 -20.52 -25.90 9.21
C THR A 8 -21.93 -25.89 9.79
N ARG A 9 -22.93 -26.22 8.97
CA ARG A 9 -24.32 -26.33 9.40
C ARG A 9 -24.97 -27.57 8.78
N GLY A 10 -25.54 -28.41 9.64
CA GLY A 10 -26.45 -29.48 9.25
C GLY A 10 -27.91 -29.03 9.39
N ASP A 11 -28.75 -29.42 8.45
CA ASP A 11 -30.21 -29.22 8.46
C ASP A 11 -30.89 -30.46 7.87
N GLY A 12 -31.31 -31.38 8.74
CA GLY A 12 -31.83 -32.69 8.34
C GLY A 12 -30.79 -33.52 7.58
N ASP A 13 -31.07 -33.80 6.31
CA ASP A 13 -30.22 -34.54 5.38
C ASP A 13 -29.23 -33.65 4.60
N ARG A 14 -29.24 -32.33 4.85
CA ARG A 14 -28.37 -31.37 4.17
C ARG A 14 -27.23 -30.92 5.06
N GLU A 15 -26.03 -31.00 4.52
CA GLU A 15 -24.85 -30.38 5.10
C GLU A 15 -24.42 -29.18 4.26
N SER A 16 -24.00 -28.12 4.93
CA SER A 16 -23.47 -26.92 4.29
C SER A 16 -22.24 -26.43 5.03
N VAL A 17 -21.28 -25.91 4.27
CA VAL A 17 -20.08 -25.24 4.80
C VAL A 17 -19.99 -23.84 4.21
N ARG A 18 -19.72 -22.87 5.07
CA ARG A 18 -19.37 -21.51 4.70
C ARG A 18 -17.91 -21.27 5.08
N VAL A 19 -17.12 -20.90 4.08
CA VAL A 19 -15.72 -20.50 4.28
C VAL A 19 -15.61 -19.00 4.03
N ARG A 20 -15.05 -18.27 5.00
CA ARG A 20 -14.69 -16.86 4.85
C ARG A 20 -13.21 -16.77 4.50
N ILE A 21 -12.91 -16.09 3.40
CA ILE A 21 -11.55 -15.96 2.86
C ILE A 21 -11.20 -14.49 2.73
N ASP A 22 -10.01 -14.10 3.20
CA ASP A 22 -9.36 -12.83 2.93
C ASP A 22 -8.38 -12.97 1.76
N LEU A 23 -8.59 -12.14 0.72
CA LEU A 23 -7.77 -12.12 -0.48
C LEU A 23 -7.11 -10.76 -0.65
N ARG A 24 -5.77 -10.75 -0.62
CA ARG A 24 -4.97 -9.56 -0.94
C ARG A 24 -4.81 -9.45 -2.45
N LEU A 25 -5.09 -8.26 -2.97
CA LEU A 25 -5.04 -7.97 -4.40
C LEU A 25 -3.66 -7.44 -4.78
N PRO A 26 -2.98 -8.01 -5.80
CA PRO A 26 -1.72 -7.47 -6.26
C PRO A 26 -1.91 -6.12 -6.96
N PRO A 27 -0.87 -5.26 -7.01
CA PRO A 27 -0.91 -4.03 -7.80
C PRO A 27 -1.30 -4.30 -9.27
N GLY A 28 -2.13 -3.43 -9.84
CA GLY A 28 -2.61 -3.55 -11.22
C GLY A 28 -3.83 -4.46 -11.41
N SER A 29 -4.22 -5.24 -10.39
CA SER A 29 -5.47 -6.00 -10.43
C SER A 29 -6.67 -5.15 -10.01
N ARG A 30 -7.86 -5.53 -10.49
CA ARG A 30 -9.14 -4.98 -10.01
C ARG A 30 -9.96 -6.04 -9.32
N SER A 31 -10.57 -5.69 -8.18
CA SER A 31 -11.45 -6.63 -7.48
C SER A 31 -12.57 -7.15 -8.40
N ALA A 32 -13.08 -6.30 -9.29
CA ALA A 32 -14.12 -6.66 -10.24
C ALA A 32 -13.70 -7.75 -11.24
N GLU A 33 -12.43 -7.82 -11.63
CA GLU A 33 -11.93 -8.85 -12.56
C GLU A 33 -11.94 -10.22 -11.88
N ILE A 34 -11.51 -10.28 -10.63
CA ILE A 34 -11.52 -11.50 -9.83
C ILE A 34 -12.95 -11.98 -9.60
N LEU A 35 -13.87 -11.08 -9.25
CA LEU A 35 -15.27 -11.42 -9.03
C LEU A 35 -15.99 -11.87 -10.32
N ARG A 36 -15.54 -11.40 -11.49
CA ARG A 36 -16.04 -11.89 -12.79
C ARG A 36 -15.54 -13.30 -13.10
N ALA A 37 -14.34 -13.67 -12.63
CA ALA A 37 -13.76 -14.99 -12.85
C ALA A 37 -14.34 -16.10 -11.94
N LEU A 38 -15.11 -15.75 -10.91
CA LEU A 38 -15.72 -16.74 -10.02
C LEU A 38 -16.82 -17.54 -10.74
N PRO A 39 -16.85 -18.88 -10.59
CA PRO A 39 -17.84 -19.73 -11.26
C PRO A 39 -19.25 -19.44 -10.73
N ARG A 40 -20.24 -19.51 -11.63
CA ARG A 40 -21.65 -19.18 -11.33
C ARG A 40 -22.63 -20.30 -11.67
N ASP A 41 -22.12 -21.43 -12.14
CA ASP A 41 -22.96 -22.56 -12.57
C ASP A 41 -23.70 -23.17 -11.37
N PRO A 42 -24.92 -23.70 -11.58
CA PRO A 42 -25.62 -24.50 -10.58
C PRO A 42 -24.74 -25.65 -10.06
N GLY A 43 -24.76 -25.90 -8.75
CA GLY A 43 -23.92 -26.91 -8.11
C GLY A 43 -22.50 -26.44 -7.73
N ARG A 44 -22.10 -25.22 -8.10
CA ARG A 44 -20.86 -24.57 -7.62
C ARG A 44 -21.09 -23.85 -6.28
N PRO A 45 -20.02 -23.56 -5.52
CA PRO A 45 -20.11 -22.71 -4.33
C PRO A 45 -20.70 -21.34 -4.67
N ARG A 46 -21.52 -20.80 -3.76
CA ARG A 46 -22.01 -19.42 -3.85
C ARG A 46 -20.99 -18.48 -3.21
N PHE A 47 -20.71 -17.37 -3.87
CA PHE A 47 -19.78 -16.36 -3.38
C PHE A 47 -20.53 -15.09 -2.98
N SER A 48 -20.15 -14.52 -1.84
CA SER A 48 -20.62 -13.21 -1.38
C SER A 48 -19.41 -12.39 -0.92
N VAL A 49 -19.42 -11.08 -1.21
CA VAL A 49 -18.33 -10.17 -0.85
C VAL A 49 -18.73 -9.37 0.38
N SER A 50 -17.99 -9.53 1.47
CA SER A 50 -18.21 -8.73 2.68
C SER A 50 -17.54 -7.36 2.61
N VAL A 51 -16.30 -7.32 2.12
CA VAL A 51 -15.47 -6.10 2.05
C VAL A 51 -14.75 -6.08 0.70
N ARG A 52 -14.69 -4.91 0.09
CA ARG A 52 -14.00 -4.68 -1.18
C ARG A 52 -13.14 -3.44 -1.09
N ILE A 53 -11.83 -3.62 -1.18
CA ILE A 53 -10.86 -2.54 -1.12
C ILE A 53 -9.90 -2.72 -2.30
N GLU A 54 -9.80 -1.72 -3.17
CA GLU A 54 -8.90 -1.78 -4.31
C GLU A 54 -7.43 -1.59 -3.88
N PRO A 55 -6.47 -2.24 -4.58
CA PRO A 55 -5.07 -1.97 -4.35
C PRO A 55 -4.73 -0.53 -4.79
N ILE A 56 -3.85 0.13 -4.06
CA ILE A 56 -3.32 1.45 -4.40
C ILE A 56 -1.79 1.42 -4.31
N GLU A 57 -1.12 2.11 -5.24
CA GLU A 57 0.33 2.30 -5.22
C GLU A 57 0.65 3.77 -5.50
N ALA A 58 1.62 4.31 -4.77
CA ALA A 58 2.12 5.66 -5.01
C ALA A 58 2.81 5.72 -6.38
N ALA A 59 2.58 6.81 -7.12
CA ALA A 59 3.42 7.13 -8.27
C ALA A 59 4.88 7.21 -7.82
N ARG A 60 5.76 6.41 -8.46
CA ARG A 60 7.18 6.27 -8.07
C ARG A 60 7.93 7.59 -8.09
N ASP A 61 7.56 8.48 -9.00
CA ASP A 61 8.10 9.81 -9.18
C ASP A 61 7.13 10.89 -8.69
N GLY A 62 6.07 10.53 -7.96
CA GLY A 62 5.08 11.48 -7.47
C GLY A 62 5.66 12.51 -6.49
N PRO A 63 5.04 13.69 -6.37
CA PRO A 63 5.56 14.80 -5.55
C PRO A 63 5.77 14.40 -4.08
N VAL A 64 4.82 13.66 -3.49
CA VAL A 64 4.91 13.18 -2.11
C VAL A 64 6.10 12.21 -1.93
N VAL A 65 6.31 11.28 -2.85
CA VAL A 65 7.44 10.33 -2.79
C VAL A 65 8.76 11.08 -2.89
N ARG A 66 8.90 12.02 -3.83
CA ARG A 66 10.13 12.82 -3.97
C ARG A 66 10.43 13.66 -2.73
N ALA A 67 9.41 14.29 -2.15
CA ALA A 67 9.55 15.08 -0.93
C ALA A 67 9.99 14.22 0.27
N LEU A 68 9.39 13.04 0.44
CA LEU A 68 9.82 12.09 1.48
C LEU A 68 11.26 11.61 1.27
N GLU A 69 11.64 11.27 0.03
CA GLU A 69 13.01 10.86 -0.24
C GLU A 69 14.03 11.98 0.02
N ALA A 70 13.69 13.23 -0.32
CA ALA A 70 14.52 14.38 -0.01
C ALA A 70 14.65 14.57 1.50
N GLY A 71 13.55 14.49 2.25
CA GLY A 71 13.58 14.52 3.71
C GLY A 71 14.43 13.41 4.33
N ILE A 72 14.33 12.18 3.81
CA ILE A 72 15.16 11.05 4.26
C ILE A 72 16.65 11.34 4.01
N ARG A 73 17.00 11.84 2.83
CA ARG A 73 18.39 12.22 2.50
C ARG A 73 18.91 13.34 3.41
N ALA A 74 18.11 14.38 3.62
CA ALA A 74 18.45 15.50 4.51
C ALA A 74 18.65 15.04 5.97
N ALA A 75 17.90 14.03 6.41
CA ALA A 75 18.10 13.39 7.72
C ALA A 75 19.21 12.32 7.73
N GLY A 76 20.17 12.40 6.80
CA GLY A 76 21.33 11.50 6.70
C GLY A 76 20.98 10.05 6.34
N GLY A 77 19.82 9.82 5.71
CA GLY A 77 19.30 8.50 5.40
C GLY A 77 19.39 8.14 3.93
N ARG A 78 19.31 6.83 3.66
CA ARG A 78 19.16 6.30 2.30
C ARG A 78 17.70 5.87 2.10
N PRO A 79 16.93 6.54 1.22
CA PRO A 79 15.56 6.15 0.96
C PRO A 79 15.50 4.73 0.38
N THR A 80 14.61 3.92 0.92
CA THR A 80 14.22 2.63 0.34
C THR A 80 12.71 2.64 0.14
N ARG A 81 12.25 2.08 -0.99
CA ARG A 81 10.84 2.04 -1.33
C ARG A 81 10.31 0.66 -1.01
N TRP A 82 9.20 0.61 -0.29
CA TRP A 82 8.55 -0.62 0.13
C TRP A 82 7.14 -0.69 -0.42
N ARG A 83 6.70 -1.90 -0.78
CA ARG A 83 5.30 -2.19 -1.06
C ARG A 83 4.73 -2.91 0.16
N LYS A 84 3.83 -2.25 0.91
CA LYS A 84 3.10 -2.90 1.99
C LYS A 84 2.08 -3.86 1.36
N SER A 85 2.16 -5.13 1.71
CA SER A 85 1.25 -6.18 1.23
C SER A 85 -0.10 -6.18 1.96
N GLY A 86 -0.17 -5.49 3.11
CA GLY A 86 -1.40 -5.23 3.85
C GLY A 86 -2.21 -4.08 3.27
N THR A 87 -3.45 -3.97 3.73
CA THR A 87 -4.34 -2.84 3.43
C THR A 87 -4.15 -1.75 4.49
N SER A 88 -4.39 -0.50 4.10
CA SER A 88 -4.35 0.68 4.98
C SER A 88 -5.51 1.61 4.66
N ASP A 89 -5.73 2.63 5.50
CA ASP A 89 -6.73 3.67 5.25
C ASP A 89 -6.52 4.39 3.93
N TRP A 90 -5.28 4.43 3.43
CA TRP A 90 -4.99 5.04 2.15
C TRP A 90 -5.66 4.31 0.97
N ASN A 91 -5.90 2.99 1.09
CA ASN A 91 -6.67 2.26 0.08
C ASN A 91 -8.13 2.75 0.01
N LEU A 92 -8.68 3.21 1.14
CA LEU A 92 -10.04 3.74 1.22
C LEU A 92 -10.10 5.16 0.66
N VAL A 93 -9.24 6.04 1.16
CA VAL A 93 -9.35 7.48 0.87
C VAL A 93 -8.62 7.91 -0.41
N GLY A 94 -7.55 7.21 -0.80
CA GLY A 94 -6.69 7.64 -1.91
C GLY A 94 -7.41 7.68 -3.25
N SER A 95 -8.32 6.73 -3.50
CA SER A 95 -9.15 6.73 -4.70
C SER A 95 -10.22 7.83 -4.71
N VAL A 96 -10.75 8.18 -3.53
CA VAL A 96 -11.81 9.18 -3.36
C VAL A 96 -11.26 10.59 -3.45
N TRP A 97 -10.16 10.88 -2.75
CA TRP A 97 -9.55 12.20 -2.71
C TRP A 97 -8.77 12.54 -3.98
N ARG A 98 -8.37 11.51 -4.76
CA ARG A 98 -7.58 11.69 -6.01
C ARG A 98 -6.29 12.49 -5.80
N THR A 99 -5.70 12.41 -4.61
CA THR A 99 -4.48 13.11 -4.24
C THR A 99 -3.27 12.19 -4.31
N ALA A 100 -2.11 12.77 -4.62
CA ALA A 100 -0.84 12.07 -4.44
C ALA A 100 -0.66 11.73 -2.96
N GLY A 101 -0.17 10.53 -2.67
CA GLY A 101 0.06 10.06 -1.31
C GLY A 101 1.17 9.02 -1.27
N ALA A 102 1.64 8.77 -0.06
CA ALA A 102 2.53 7.67 0.28
C ALA A 102 2.39 7.38 1.78
N ALA A 103 2.64 6.13 2.18
CA ALA A 103 2.77 5.78 3.58
C ALA A 103 4.23 5.99 4.03
N TYR A 104 4.42 6.65 5.18
CA TYR A 104 5.72 6.86 5.79
C TYR A 104 5.59 6.86 7.32
N GLY A 105 6.53 6.20 7.99
CA GLY A 105 6.63 6.20 9.44
C GLY A 105 7.93 5.53 9.91
N PRO A 106 8.40 5.84 11.14
CA PRO A 106 9.45 5.07 11.79
C PRO A 106 8.91 3.73 12.30
N GLY A 107 9.81 2.80 12.62
CA GLY A 107 9.46 1.52 13.23
C GLY A 107 9.78 0.33 12.34
N ASP A 108 9.88 -0.83 12.97
CA ASP A 108 10.05 -2.11 12.30
C ASP A 108 8.67 -2.77 12.13
N PRO A 109 8.18 -2.97 10.90
CA PRO A 109 6.88 -3.58 10.67
C PRO A 109 6.78 -5.03 11.17
N HIS A 110 7.90 -5.70 11.48
CA HIS A 110 7.87 -7.04 12.09
C HIS A 110 7.41 -7.01 13.56
N LEU A 111 7.41 -5.84 14.20
CA LEU A 111 6.93 -5.65 15.57
C LEU A 111 5.43 -5.37 15.63
N ASP A 112 4.77 -5.11 14.49
CA ASP A 112 3.33 -4.87 14.39
C ASP A 112 2.55 -6.03 15.08
N HIS A 113 1.68 -5.68 16.03
CA HIS A 113 0.83 -6.64 16.78
C HIS A 113 1.59 -7.65 17.65
N THR A 114 2.81 -7.34 18.04
CA THR A 114 3.57 -8.14 19.01
C THR A 114 3.40 -7.57 20.43
N ALA A 115 3.59 -8.40 21.46
CA ALA A 115 3.58 -7.94 22.86
C ALA A 115 4.74 -6.99 23.21
N SER A 116 5.72 -6.85 22.31
CA SER A 116 6.92 -6.01 22.47
C SER A 116 7.01 -4.93 21.40
N GLU A 117 5.85 -4.51 20.86
CA GLU A 117 5.76 -3.43 19.90
C GLU A 117 6.44 -2.17 20.45
N SER A 118 7.45 -1.68 19.72
CA SER A 118 8.26 -0.55 20.15
C SER A 118 8.92 0.14 18.97
N VAL A 119 9.28 1.41 19.16
CA VAL A 119 10.02 2.20 18.19
C VAL A 119 11.16 2.93 18.92
N PRO A 120 12.40 2.88 18.42
CA PRO A 120 13.49 3.65 19.02
C PRO A 120 13.19 5.15 19.00
N VAL A 121 13.37 5.83 20.14
CA VAL A 121 13.12 7.28 20.26
C VAL A 121 13.91 8.08 19.22
N ARG A 122 15.13 7.66 18.92
CA ARG A 122 15.97 8.27 17.88
C ARG A 122 15.35 8.17 16.48
N ASP A 123 14.67 7.07 16.18
CA ASP A 123 14.04 6.84 14.87
C ASP A 123 12.76 7.66 14.77
N LEU A 124 12.01 7.76 15.86
CA LEU A 124 10.88 8.69 15.96
C LEU A 124 11.35 10.15 15.73
N ALA A 125 12.36 10.62 16.45
CA ALA A 125 12.90 11.96 16.29
C ALA A 125 13.44 12.22 14.87
N ARG A 126 14.07 11.20 14.25
CA ARG A 126 14.50 11.26 12.86
C ARG A 126 13.33 11.39 11.89
N SER A 127 12.26 10.60 12.08
CA SER A 127 11.09 10.64 11.21
C SER A 127 10.39 12.00 11.24
N VAL A 128 10.36 12.68 12.39
CA VAL A 128 9.85 14.05 12.51
C VAL A 128 10.68 15.02 11.65
N ARG A 129 12.01 14.90 11.65
CA ARG A 129 12.88 15.72 10.77
C ARG A 129 12.60 15.47 9.30
N VAL A 130 12.43 14.20 8.90
CA VAL A 130 12.08 13.83 7.52
C VAL A 130 10.74 14.46 7.11
N LEU A 131 9.71 14.31 7.95
CA LEU A 131 8.38 14.84 7.67
C LEU A 131 8.37 16.37 7.56
N ARG A 132 9.12 17.07 8.43
CA ARG A 132 9.27 18.53 8.33
C ARG A 132 9.81 18.95 6.97
N THR A 133 10.94 18.37 6.56
CA THR A 133 11.52 18.67 5.23
C THR A 133 10.57 18.31 4.09
N ALA A 134 9.88 17.17 4.17
CA ALA A 134 8.94 16.77 3.13
C ALA A 134 7.75 17.73 3.02
N PHE A 135 7.18 18.17 4.15
CA PHE A 135 6.10 19.15 4.16
C PHE A 135 6.55 20.51 3.67
N ASP A 136 7.74 20.98 4.09
CA ASP A 136 8.30 22.24 3.60
C ASP A 136 8.47 22.22 2.08
N GLN A 137 8.96 21.12 1.52
CA GLN A 137 9.10 20.94 0.07
C GLN A 137 7.76 20.83 -0.67
N LEU A 138 6.74 20.25 -0.05
CA LEU A 138 5.40 20.19 -0.65
C LEU A 138 4.70 21.55 -0.63
N ALA A 139 4.91 22.34 0.43
CA ALA A 139 4.40 23.71 0.52
C ALA A 139 5.16 24.67 -0.41
N HIS A 140 6.46 24.43 -0.61
CA HIS A 140 7.35 25.24 -1.43
C HIS A 140 8.06 24.35 -2.44
N PRO A 141 7.35 23.87 -3.47
CA PRO A 141 7.93 22.97 -4.46
C PRO A 141 9.12 23.65 -5.14
N PRO A 142 10.27 22.93 -5.28
CA PRO A 142 11.38 23.46 -6.04
C PRO A 142 10.92 23.73 -7.48
N PRO A 143 11.53 24.72 -8.17
CA PRO A 143 11.23 24.96 -9.57
C PRO A 143 11.34 23.66 -10.37
N ALA A 144 10.47 23.48 -11.35
CA ALA A 144 10.50 22.31 -12.21
C ALA A 144 11.92 22.13 -12.76
N PRO A 145 12.46 20.90 -12.79
CA PRO A 145 13.75 20.67 -13.42
C PRO A 145 13.67 21.19 -14.86
N ASP A 146 14.69 21.94 -15.25
CA ASP A 146 14.77 22.51 -16.59
C ASP A 146 14.58 21.41 -17.64
N ALA A 147 13.65 21.64 -18.57
CA ALA A 147 13.29 20.68 -19.63
C ALA A 147 14.37 20.60 -20.72
N SER A 148 15.52 21.24 -20.52
CA SER A 148 16.70 21.11 -21.36
C SER A 148 17.07 19.64 -21.53
N PRO A 149 17.15 19.14 -22.79
CA PRO A 149 17.49 17.75 -23.05
C PRO A 149 18.84 17.44 -22.40
N ARG A 150 18.87 16.38 -21.58
CA ARG A 150 20.14 15.87 -21.05
C ARG A 150 21.04 15.53 -22.24
N PRO A 151 22.29 16.01 -22.28
CA PRO A 151 23.20 15.66 -23.36
C PRO A 151 23.31 14.13 -23.40
N VAL A 152 23.05 13.57 -24.59
CA VAL A 152 23.29 12.16 -24.88
C VAL A 152 24.80 11.96 -24.72
N THR A 153 25.21 11.33 -23.63
CA THR A 153 26.58 10.85 -23.50
C THR A 153 26.67 9.60 -24.37
N ASP A 154 27.24 9.73 -25.56
CA ASP A 154 27.65 8.58 -26.36
C ASP A 154 28.58 7.71 -25.51
N ARG A 155 28.16 6.48 -25.25
CA ARG A 155 29.08 5.44 -24.74
C ARG A 155 29.93 4.97 -25.92
N PRO A 156 31.26 4.93 -25.80
CA PRO A 156 32.10 4.28 -26.80
C PRO A 156 31.80 2.77 -26.81
N THR A 157 31.71 2.23 -28.04
CA THR A 157 31.54 0.82 -28.39
C THR A 157 32.67 -0.07 -27.89
#